data_AF-A0A699JL82-F1
#
_entry.id   AF-A0A699JL82-F1
#
_cell.length_a   1.000
_cell.length_b   1.000
_cell.length_c   1.000
_cell.angle_alpha   90.00
_cell.angle_beta   90.00
_cell.angle_gamma   90.00
#
_symmetry.space_group_name_H-M   'P 1'
#
loop_
_entity.id
_entity.type
_entity.pdbx_description
1 polymer ?
#
loop_
_entity_poly.entity_id
_entity_poly.type
_entity_poly.pdbx_seq_one_letter_code
_entity_poly.pdbx_strand_id
1 'polypeptide(L)' 'MEQRLANSLIMTVNEKKFIETALLSDIRVDGRRPFDYRTLTIRFG' A
#
# COMPACT_ATOMS: atom_id res chain seq x y z
N MET A 1 -13.76 17.35 -2.94
CA MET A 1 -14.71 16.27 -2.60
C MET A 1 -14.01 15.34 -1.63
N GLU A 2 -14.04 15.66 -0.34
CA GLU A 2 -13.50 14.79 0.72
C GLU A 2 -14.55 13.72 1.02
N GLN A 3 -14.58 12.68 0.19
CA GLN A 3 -15.39 11.50 0.46
C GLN A 3 -14.77 10.79 1.67
N ARG A 4 -15.32 11.07 2.85
CA ARG A 4 -14.94 10.42 4.11
C ARG A 4 -15.14 8.91 3.95
N LEU A 5 -14.02 8.19 3.86
CA LEU A 5 -13.99 6.73 3.94
C LEU A 5 -14.49 6.33 5.33
N ALA A 6 -15.79 6.09 5.46
CA ALA A 6 -16.48 5.80 6.71
C ALA A 6 -16.04 4.48 7.40
N ASN A 7 -15.05 3.78 6.83
CA ASN A 7 -14.44 2.55 7.33
C ASN A 7 -12.94 2.51 6.99
N SER A 8 -12.19 3.60 7.22
CA SER A 8 -10.74 3.44 7.27
C SER A 8 -10.42 2.58 8.49
N LEU A 9 -9.91 1.36 8.26
CA LEU A 9 -9.28 0.56 9.30
C LEU A 9 -8.32 1.48 10.06
N ILE A 10 -8.49 1.61 11.38
CA ILE A 10 -7.62 2.45 12.20
C ILE A 10 -6.22 1.86 12.10
N MET A 11 -5.34 2.55 11.38
CA MET A 11 -3.93 2.19 11.30
C MET A 11 -3.26 2.57 12.61
N THR A 12 -2.62 1.61 13.25
CA THR A 12 -1.82 1.88 14.46
C THR A 12 -0.61 2.75 14.10
N VAL A 13 -0.10 3.49 15.09
CA VAL A 13 1.10 4.32 14.94
C VAL A 13 2.30 3.48 14.48
N ASN A 14 2.37 2.23 14.94
CA ASN A 14 3.44 1.29 14.57
C ASN A 14 3.36 0.87 13.10
N GLU A 15 2.16 0.55 12.60
CA GLU A 15 1.96 0.21 11.19
C GLU A 15 2.32 1.38 10.28
N LYS A 16 1.92 2.60 10.65
CA LYS A 16 2.29 3.81 9.90
C LYS A 16 3.81 3.99 9.83
N LYS A 17 4.49 3.91 10.99
CA LYS A 17 5.95 4.08 11.08
C LYS A 17 6.71 3.00 10.31
N PHE A 18 6.20 1.77 10.31
CA PHE A 18 6.76 0.67 9.51
C PHE A 18 6.68 0.96 8.01
N ILE A 19 5.52 1.41 7.52
CA ILE A 19 5.33 1.78 6.11
C ILE A 19 6.27 2.92 5.71
N GLU A 20 6.38 3.96 6.55
CA GLU A 20 7.28 5.10 6.29
C GLU A 20 8.74 4.66 6.18
N THR A 21 9.19 3.75 7.05
CA THR A 21 10.57 3.23 7.03
C THR A 21 10.85 2.44 5.75
N ALA A 22 9.89 1.64 5.28
CA ALA A 22 10.02 0.91 4.02
C ALA A 22 10.12 1.86 2.82
N LEU A 23 9.28 2.91 2.79
CA LEU A 23 9.28 3.90 1.71
C LEU A 23 10.61 4.66 1.61
N LEU A 24 11.27 4.96 2.74
CA LEU A 24 12.61 5.57 2.75
C LEU A 24 13.70 4.68 2.12
N SER A 25 13.45 3.36 2.03
CA SER A 25 14.36 2.39 1.43
C SER A 25 13.98 2.04 -0.02
N ASP A 26 13.13 2.85 -0.67
CA ASP A 26 12.59 2.62 -2.01
C ASP A 26 11.93 1.25 -2.20
N ILE A 27 11.35 0.69 -1.13
CA ILE A 27 10.62 -0.58 -1.17
C ILE A 27 9.23 -0.43 -0.55
N ARG A 28 8.24 -1.08 -1.15
CA ARG A 28 6.88 -1.17 -0.62
C ARG A 28 6.76 -2.40 0.29
N VAL A 29 5.72 -2.42 1.13
CA VAL A 29 5.47 -3.52 2.09
C VAL A 29 5.36 -4.91 1.46
N ASP A 30 5.01 -4.99 0.18
CA ASP A 30 4.90 -6.23 -0.61
C ASP A 30 6.15 -6.52 -1.46
N GLY A 31 7.28 -5.87 -1.17
CA GLY A 31 8.59 -6.11 -1.80
C GLY A 31 8.79 -5.43 -3.16
N ARG A 32 7.79 -4.69 -3.63
CA ARG A 32 7.82 -3.97 -4.92
C ARG A 32 8.57 -2.64 -4.81
N ARG A 33 9.15 -2.17 -5.93
CA ARG A 33 9.63 -0.79 -6.04
C ARG A 33 8.46 0.19 -6.24
N PRO A 34 8.67 1.52 -6.08
CA PRO A 34 7.61 2.51 -6.27
C PRO A 34 6.90 2.44 -7.62
N PHE A 35 7.62 2.06 -8.68
CA PHE A 35 7.12 2.01 -10.06
C PHE A 35 6.70 0.60 -10.52
N ASP A 36 6.81 -0.41 -9.67
CA ASP A 36 6.41 -1.78 -10.03
C ASP A 36 4.89 -1.96 -9.84
N TYR A 37 4.21 -2.35 -10.91
CA TYR A 37 2.82 -2.77 -10.86
C TYR A 37 2.64 -4.07 -10.08
N ARG A 38 1.42 -4.31 -9.60
CA ARG A 38 1.05 -5.62 -9.05
C ARG A 38 0.83 -6.63 -10.16
N THR A 39 1.05 -7.90 -9.86
CA THR A 39 0.69 -9.00 -10.77
C THR A 39 -0.82 -8.98 -11.03
N LEU A 40 -1.20 -8.91 -12.31
CA LEU A 40 -2.57 -8.99 -12.77
C LEU A 40 -2.74 -10.29 -13.57
N THR A 41 -3.80 -11.03 -13.28
CA THR A 41 -4.14 -12.26 -14.02
C THR A 41 -5.45 -12.04 -14.76
N ILE A 42 -5.40 -12.07 -16.09
CA ILE A 42 -6.58 -11.98 -16.97
C ILE A 42 -6.94 -13.39 -17.41
N ARG A 43 -8.20 -13.79 -17.20
CA ARG A 43 -8.72 -15.09 -17.64
C ARG A 43 -9.73 -14.85 -18.76
N PHE A 44 -9.56 -15.55 -19.87
CA PHE A 44 -10.53 -15.58 -20.96
C PHE A 44 -11.54 -16.72 -20.73
N GLY A 45 -12.75 -16.54 -21.25
CA GLY A 45 -13.81 -17.55 -21.27
C GLY A 45 -13.71 -18.46 -22.48
#